data_AF-A0A924NT38-F1
#
_entry.id   AF-A0A924NT38-F1
#
_cell.length_a   1.000
_cell.length_b   1.000
_cell.length_c   1.000
_cell.angle_alpha   90.00
_cell.angle_beta   90.00
_cell.angle_gamma   90.00
#
_symmetry.space_group_name_H-M   'P 1'
#
loop_
_entity.id
_entity.type
_entity.pdbx_description
1 polymer ?
#
loop_
_entity_poly.entity_id
_entity_poly.type
_entity_poly.pdbx_seq_one_letter_code
_entity_poly.pdbx_strand_id
1 'polypeptide(L)'
;MNGKLNLLLAALVVGCGLSLVNSQYQARNLFIKLGKLDNQVHQLEVDYSQLQLDQSTLGKNARIEQIARTDLNMAPLTPARTQYLTEGQK
;
A
#
# COMPACT_ATOMS: atom_id res chain seq x y z
N MET A 1 23.73 20.39 59.55
CA MET A 1 24.51 20.15 58.31
C MET A 1 23.64 19.52 57.21
N ASN A 2 22.35 19.89 57.11
CA ASN A 2 21.34 19.14 56.33
C ASN A 2 20.86 19.90 55.08
N GLY A 3 21.02 21.23 55.03
CA GLY A 3 20.58 22.04 53.89
C GLY A 3 21.33 21.74 52.60
N LYS A 4 22.62 21.37 52.69
CA LYS A 4 23.43 20.97 51.52
C LYS A 4 22.92 19.69 50.88
N LEU A 5 22.51 18.70 51.71
CA LEU A 5 21.96 17.44 51.24
C LEU A 5 20.61 17.67 50.53
N ASN A 6 19.72 18.45 51.15
CA ASN A 6 18.42 18.78 50.54
C ASN A 6 18.56 19.52 49.21
N LEU A 7 19.51 20.46 49.09
CA LEU A 7 19.82 21.13 47.83
C LEU A 7 20.31 20.16 46.75
N LEU A 8 21.16 19.20 47.13
CA LEU A 8 21.66 18.18 46.21
C LEU A 8 20.52 17.28 45.71
N LEU A 9 19.64 16.83 46.61
CA LEU A 9 18.47 16.03 46.23
C LEU A 9 17.51 16.81 45.34
N ALA A 10 17.26 18.09 45.64
CA ALA A 10 16.41 18.94 44.81
C ALA A 10 16.99 19.10 43.39
N ALA A 11 18.29 19.36 43.28
CA ALA A 11 18.97 19.43 41.99
C ALA A 11 18.89 18.11 41.22
N LEU A 12 19.03 16.97 41.91
CA LEU A 12 18.92 15.66 41.29
C LEU A 12 17.51 15.37 40.76
N VAL A 13 16.47 15.70 41.53
CA VAL A 13 15.07 15.56 41.09
C VAL A 13 14.77 16.45 39.88
N VAL A 14 15.24 17.70 39.89
CA VAL A 14 15.11 18.60 38.73
C VAL A 14 15.83 18.03 37.51
N GLY A 15 17.05 17.49 37.69
CA GLY A 15 17.79 16.81 36.63
C GLY A 15 17.03 15.63 36.04
N CYS A 16 16.44 14.78 36.88
CA CYS A 16 15.60 13.66 36.44
C CYS A 16 14.36 14.14 35.68
N GLY A 17 13.69 15.19 36.15
CA GLY A 17 12.52 15.77 35.48
C GLY A 17 12.86 16.29 34.08
N LEU A 18 13.94 17.06 33.95
CA LEU A 18 14.41 17.58 32.66
C LEU A 18 14.82 16.47 31.70
N SER A 19 15.52 15.45 32.21
CA SER A 19 15.93 14.29 31.43
C SER A 19 14.72 13.52 30.88
N LEU A 20 13.70 13.29 31.71
CA LEU A 20 12.47 12.62 31.31
C LEU A 20 11.73 13.40 30.21
N VAL A 21 11.58 14.73 30.38
CA VAL A 21 10.92 15.57 29.37
C VAL A 21 11.68 15.53 28.05
N ASN A 22 13.01 15.58 28.08
CA ASN A 22 13.83 15.48 26.88
C ASN A 22 13.67 14.11 26.20
N SER A 23 13.66 13.02 26.98
CA SER A 23 13.43 11.67 26.45
C SER A 23 12.05 11.53 25.81
N GLN A 24 11.00 12.03 26.46
CA GLN A 24 9.64 12.03 25.92
C GLN A 24 9.53 12.88 24.65
N TYR A 25 10.22 14.02 24.59
CA TYR A 25 10.26 14.87 23.40
C TYR A 25 10.91 14.14 22.21
N GLN A 26 12.06 13.49 22.45
CA GLN A 26 12.74 12.70 21.43
C GLN A 26 11.88 11.52 20.93
N ALA A 27 11.26 10.79 21.85
CA ALA A 27 10.35 9.69 21.53
C ALA A 27 9.18 10.17 20.65
N ARG A 28 8.55 11.29 21.00
CA ARG A 28 7.45 11.88 20.22
C ARG A 28 7.91 12.31 18.83
N ASN A 29 9.09 12.94 18.72
CA ASN A 29 9.63 13.35 17.42
C ASN A 29 9.93 12.14 16.51
N LEU A 30 10.50 11.07 17.07
CA LEU A 30 10.78 9.85 16.34
C LEU A 30 9.49 9.18 15.85
N PHE A 31 8.46 9.13 16.70
CA PHE A 31 7.14 8.61 16.35
C PHE A 31 6.50 9.40 15.21
N ILE A 32 6.57 10.73 15.24
CA ILE A 32 6.07 11.58 14.14
C ILE A 32 6.82 11.29 12.84
N LYS A 33 8.14 11.13 12.90
CA LYS A 33 8.94 10.79 11.72
C LYS A 33 8.55 9.43 11.13
N LEU A 34 8.29 8.44 11.99
CA LEU A 34 7.81 7.13 11.57
C LEU A 34 6.44 7.23 10.88
N GLY A 35 5.48 7.93 11.48
CA GLY A 35 4.16 8.13 10.90
C GLY A 35 4.18 8.88 9.55
N LYS A 36 5.13 9.79 9.35
CA LYS A 36 5.33 10.43 8.04
C LYS A 36 5.77 9.44 6.96
N LEU A 37 6.67 8.52 7.30
CA LEU A 37 7.13 7.49 6.38
C LEU A 37 6.02 6.49 6.06
N ASP A 38 5.25 6.09 7.07
CA ASP A 38 4.10 5.19 6.91
C ASP A 38 3.02 5.77 5.99
N ASN A 39 2.73 7.07 6.13
CA ASN A 39 1.83 7.77 5.21
C ASN A 39 2.35 7.77 3.76
N GLN A 40 3.66 7.89 3.54
CA GLN A 40 4.23 7.83 2.20
C GLN A 40 4.09 6.43 1.58
N VAL A 41 4.26 5.37 2.39
CA VAL A 41 4.04 4.00 1.94
C VAL A 41 2.58 3.79 1.55
N HIS A 42 1.63 4.26 2.36
CA HIS A 42 0.20 4.19 2.04
C HIS A 42 -0.16 4.90 0.74
N GLN A 43 0.38 6.10 0.50
CA GLN A 43 0.16 6.80 -0.76
C GLN A 43 0.67 6.00 -1.96
N LEU A 44 1.88 5.44 -1.85
CA LEU A 44 2.47 4.64 -2.92
C LEU A 44 1.68 3.35 -3.19
N GLU A 45 1.12 2.73 -2.14
CA GLU A 45 0.27 1.54 -2.29
C GLU A 45 -1.04 1.87 -3.01
N VAL A 46 -1.65 3.01 -2.70
CA VAL A 46 -2.85 3.48 -3.42
C VAL A 46 -2.53 3.72 -4.89
N ASP A 47 -1.46 4.46 -5.19
CA ASP A 47 -1.04 4.74 -6.56
C ASP A 47 -0.74 3.45 -7.34
N TYR A 48 -0.09 2.47 -6.69
CA TYR A 48 0.19 1.17 -7.26
C TYR A 48 -1.10 0.38 -7.54
N SER A 49 -2.06 0.41 -6.61
CA SER A 49 -3.35 -0.25 -6.80
C SER A 49 -4.12 0.36 -7.97
N GLN A 50 -4.08 1.69 -8.13
CA GLN A 50 -4.68 2.38 -9.26
C GLN A 50 -4.00 1.99 -10.58
N LEU A 51 -2.67 1.98 -10.62
CA LEU A 51 -1.93 1.54 -11.79
C LEU A 51 -2.24 0.08 -12.16
N GLN A 52 -2.47 -0.78 -11.17
CA GLN A 52 -2.84 -2.17 -11.39
C GLN A 52 -4.26 -2.32 -11.94
N LEU A 53 -5.19 -1.47 -11.53
CA LEU A 53 -6.54 -1.39 -12.12
C LEU A 53 -6.48 -0.89 -13.57
N ASP A 54 -5.67 0.14 -13.84
CA ASP A 54 -5.43 0.65 -15.18
C ASP A 54 -4.78 -0.43 -16.08
N GLN A 55 -3.82 -1.19 -15.55
CA GLN A 55 -3.21 -2.32 -16.25
C GLN A 55 -4.21 -3.44 -16.50
N SER A 56 -5.08 -3.74 -15.53
CA SER A 56 -6.13 -4.77 -15.68
C SER A 56 -7.11 -4.40 -16.79
N THR A 57 -7.35 -3.11 -16.99
CA THR A 57 -8.17 -2.58 -18.10
C THR A 57 -7.49 -2.79 -19.47
N LEU A 58 -6.16 -2.84 -19.51
CA LEU A 58 -5.36 -3.03 -20.74
C LEU A 58 -4.87 -4.48 -20.94
N GLY A 59 -5.20 -5.39 -20.02
CA GLY A 59 -4.70 -6.75 -19.96
C GLY A 59 -5.43 -7.75 -20.85
N LYS A 60 -4.86 -8.04 -22.01
CA LYS A 60 -5.06 -9.25 -22.84
C LYS A 60 -6.38 -9.41 -23.62
N ASN A 61 -7.58 -9.38 -23.04
CA ASN A 61 -8.77 -9.79 -23.84
C ASN A 61 -9.24 -8.73 -24.84
N ALA A 62 -9.39 -7.47 -24.42
CA ALA A 62 -9.90 -6.42 -25.29
C ALA A 62 -8.99 -6.15 -26.50
N ARG A 63 -7.67 -6.12 -26.29
CA ARG A 63 -6.70 -5.89 -27.37
C ARG A 63 -6.59 -7.08 -28.33
N ILE A 64 -6.65 -8.32 -27.83
CA ILE A 64 -6.66 -9.52 -28.67
C ILE A 64 -7.97 -9.58 -29.48
N GLU A 65 -9.11 -9.30 -28.85
CA GLU A 65 -10.40 -9.28 -29.53
C GLU A 65 -10.48 -8.19 -30.61
N GLN A 66 -9.93 -7.01 -30.34
CA GLN A 66 -9.88 -5.92 -31.32
C GLN A 66 -9.01 -6.28 -32.53
N ILE A 67 -7.81 -6.84 -32.32
CA ILE A 67 -6.95 -7.34 -33.41
C ILE A 67 -7.62 -8.50 -34.17
N ALA A 68 -8.24 -9.44 -33.46
CA ALA A 68 -8.95 -10.56 -34.06
C ALA A 68 -10.11 -10.10 -34.96
N ARG A 69 -10.88 -9.10 -34.53
CA ARG A 69 -11.99 -8.55 -35.31
C ARG A 69 -11.52 -7.67 -36.48
N THR A 70 -10.47 -6.87 -36.28
CA THR A 70 -10.07 -5.81 -37.23
C THR A 70 -9.05 -6.32 -38.24
N ASP A 71 -7.99 -6.99 -37.78
CA ASP A 71 -6.88 -7.43 -38.64
C ASP A 71 -7.09 -8.86 -39.16
N LEU A 72 -7.79 -9.71 -38.39
CA LEU A 72 -8.05 -11.11 -38.76
C LEU A 72 -9.48 -11.36 -39.27
N ASN A 73 -10.36 -10.34 -39.31
CA ASN A 73 -11.77 -10.45 -39.71
C ASN A 73 -12.54 -11.58 -39.00
N MET A 74 -12.17 -11.92 -37.77
CA MET A 74 -12.80 -13.00 -37.02
C MET A 74 -14.16 -12.55 -36.50
N ALA A 75 -15.20 -13.30 -36.84
CA ALA A 75 -16.56 -13.10 -36.34
C ALA A 75 -16.79 -13.96 -35.09
N PRO A 76 -17.53 -13.45 -34.07
CA PRO A 76 -17.85 -14.21 -32.87
C PRO A 76 -18.73 -15.41 -33.23
N LEU A 77 -18.41 -16.57 -32.63
CA LEU A 77 -19.17 -17.79 -32.83
C LEU A 77 -20.60 -17.58 -32.31
N THR A 78 -21.56 -17.65 -33.22
CA THR A 78 -23.00 -17.56 -32.90
C THR A 78 -23.57 -18.98 -32.80
N PRO A 79 -24.59 -19.24 -31.96
CA PRO A 79 -25.21 -20.56 -31.84
C PRO A 79 -25.71 -21.11 -33.20
N ALA A 80 -26.10 -20.23 -34.11
CA ALA A 80 -26.51 -20.55 -35.48
C ALA A 80 -25.39 -21.10 -36.39
N ARG A 81 -24.10 -20.92 -36.01
CA ARG A 81 -22.93 -21.41 -36.76
C ARG A 81 -22.14 -22.49 -36.02
N THR A 82 -22.66 -22.96 -34.87
CA THR A 82 -22.00 -23.99 -34.07
C THR A 82 -22.58 -25.35 -34.41
N GLN A 83 -21.78 -26.21 -35.05
CA GLN A 83 -22.17 -27.59 -35.31
C GLN A 83 -21.75 -28.47 -34.13
N TYR A 84 -22.72 -28.97 -33.39
CA TYR A 84 -22.48 -29.97 -32.34
C TYR A 84 -22.25 -31.32 -33.02
N LEU A 85 -20.99 -31.74 -33.13
CA LEU A 85 -20.66 -33.09 -33.55
C LEU A 85 -20.90 -34.01 -32.35
N THR A 86 -22.00 -34.77 -32.37
CA THR A 86 -22.20 -35.89 -31.45
C THR A 86 -21.24 -36.99 -31.85
N GLU A 87 -20.19 -37.22 -31.06
CA GLU A 87 -19.31 -38.37 -31.25
C GLU A 87 -20.09 -39.66 -30.98
N GLY A 88 -20.22 -40.50 -32.01
CA GLY A 88 -20.57 -41.90 -31.87
C GLY A 88 -22.05 -42.25 -32.08
N GLN A 89 -22.40 -42.49 -33.34
CA GLN A 89 -23.32 -43.58 -33.68
C GLN A 89 -22.49 -44.59 -34.46
N LYS A 90 -21.93 -45.55 -33.71
CA LYS A 90 -21.47 -46.82 -34.29
C LYS A 90 -22.69 -47.67 -34.64
#